data_AF-Q6PH81-F1
#
_entry.id   AF-Q6PH81-F1
#
_cell.length_a   1.000
_cell.length_b   1.000
_cell.length_c   1.000
_cell.angle_alpha   90.00
_cell.angle_beta   90.00
_cell.angle_gamma   90.00
#
_symmetry.space_group_name_H-M   'P 1'
#
loop_
_entity.id
_entity.type
_entity.pdbx_description
1 polymer ?
#
loop_
_entity_poly.entity_id
_entity_poly.type
_entity_poly.pdbx_seq_one_letter_code
_entity_poly.pdbx_strand_id
1 'polypeptide(L)'
;MSATRAKKVKMATKSCPECDQQVPVACKSCPCGYIFISRKLLNAKHSEKSPPSTENKHEAKRRRTERVRREKINSTVNKDLENRKRSRSNSHSDHIRRGRGRPKSASAKKHEEEREKQEKEIDIYANLSDEKAFVFSVALAEINRKIINQRLIL
;
A
#
# COMPACT_ATOMS: atom_id res chain seq x y z
N MET A 1 34.99 -36.27 -24.62
CA MET A 1 33.71 -35.59 -24.93
C MET A 1 33.01 -35.26 -23.61
N SER A 2 33.31 -34.10 -23.01
CA SER A 2 32.79 -33.73 -21.69
C SER A 2 31.39 -33.12 -21.83
N ALA A 3 30.35 -33.94 -21.65
CA ALA A 3 28.97 -33.47 -21.61
C ALA A 3 28.76 -32.63 -20.34
N THR A 4 28.74 -31.30 -20.50
CA THR A 4 28.36 -30.35 -19.46
C THR A 4 26.88 -30.51 -19.13
N ARG A 5 26.55 -31.48 -18.27
CA ARG A 5 25.19 -31.65 -17.74
C ARG A 5 24.88 -30.45 -16.84
N ALA A 6 24.19 -29.45 -17.40
CA ALA A 6 23.64 -28.34 -16.65
C ALA A 6 22.76 -28.89 -15.53
N LYS A 7 23.20 -28.72 -14.28
CA LYS A 7 22.47 -29.17 -13.09
C LYS A 7 21.22 -28.31 -12.95
N LYS A 8 20.06 -28.83 -13.37
CA LYS A 8 18.77 -28.17 -13.12
C LYS A 8 18.53 -28.12 -11.62
N VAL A 9 18.39 -26.90 -11.08
CA VAL A 9 18.07 -26.68 -9.67
C VAL A 9 16.69 -27.25 -9.41
N LYS A 10 16.60 -28.22 -8.50
CA LYS A 10 15.31 -28.77 -8.07
C LYS A 10 14.62 -27.73 -7.20
N MET A 11 13.38 -27.38 -7.54
CA MET A 11 12.55 -26.51 -6.70
C MET A 11 12.22 -27.21 -5.37
N ALA A 12 12.27 -26.46 -4.27
CA ALA A 12 11.82 -26.96 -2.97
C ALA A 12 10.29 -27.08 -2.93
N THR A 13 9.80 -28.21 -2.46
CA THR A 13 8.39 -28.58 -2.35
C THR A 13 8.04 -28.95 -0.91
N LYS A 14 6.75 -28.83 -0.56
CA LYS A 14 6.14 -29.25 0.70
C LYS A 14 4.94 -30.16 0.41
N SER A 15 4.67 -31.14 1.26
CA SER A 15 3.49 -32.02 1.12
C SER A 15 2.23 -31.33 1.62
N CYS A 16 1.12 -31.52 0.90
CA CYS A 16 -0.20 -31.14 1.36
C CYS A 16 -0.73 -32.17 2.36
N PRO A 17 -1.19 -31.79 3.56
CA PRO A 17 -1.74 -32.74 4.54
C PRO A 17 -3.11 -33.31 4.18
N GLU A 18 -3.81 -32.76 3.18
CA GLU A 18 -5.13 -33.27 2.75
C GLU A 18 -5.04 -34.31 1.62
N CYS A 19 -4.07 -34.15 0.71
CA CYS A 19 -3.99 -34.98 -0.50
C CYS A 19 -2.57 -35.49 -0.82
N ASP A 20 -1.61 -35.25 0.08
CA ASP A 20 -0.19 -35.63 -0.03
C ASP A 20 0.54 -35.11 -1.28
N GLN A 21 -0.09 -34.20 -2.02
CA GLN A 21 0.50 -33.63 -3.22
C GLN A 21 1.71 -32.75 -2.86
N GLN A 22 2.78 -32.88 -3.65
CA GLN A 22 3.94 -32.02 -3.54
C GLN A 22 3.66 -30.65 -4.15
N VAL A 23 3.55 -29.64 -3.29
CA VAL A 23 3.24 -28.26 -3.65
C VAL A 23 4.51 -27.42 -3.52
N PRO A 24 4.82 -26.50 -4.46
CA PRO A 24 5.93 -25.56 -4.29
C PRO A 24 5.88 -24.82 -2.96
N VAL A 25 7.02 -24.61 -2.33
CA VAL A 25 7.08 -23.88 -1.04
C VAL A 25 6.49 -22.47 -1.17
N ALA A 26 6.59 -21.85 -2.35
CA ALA A 26 6.06 -20.51 -2.64
C ALA A 26 4.51 -20.44 -2.73
N CYS A 27 3.80 -21.54 -2.97
CA CYS A 27 2.35 -21.52 -3.09
C CYS A 27 1.67 -21.38 -1.71
N LYS A 28 0.66 -20.52 -1.62
CA LYS A 28 -0.13 -20.28 -0.39
C LYS A 28 -1.19 -21.35 -0.15
N SER A 29 -1.69 -21.99 -1.20
CA SER A 29 -2.71 -23.04 -1.13
C SER A 29 -2.33 -24.22 -2.03
N CYS A 30 -2.87 -25.39 -1.69
CA CYS A 30 -2.86 -26.57 -2.54
C CYS A 30 -4.03 -26.49 -3.53
N PRO A 31 -3.90 -26.98 -4.76
CA PRO A 31 -5.02 -27.09 -5.69
C PRO A 31 -6.20 -27.94 -5.17
N CYS A 32 -6.02 -28.79 -4.15
CA CYS A 32 -7.14 -29.49 -3.50
C CYS A 32 -8.02 -28.58 -2.63
N GLY A 33 -7.54 -27.41 -2.23
CA GLY A 33 -8.25 -26.48 -1.34
C GLY A 33 -7.50 -26.15 -0.05
N TYR A 34 -6.58 -27.00 0.42
CA TYR A 34 -5.84 -26.76 1.66
C TYR A 34 -5.05 -25.43 1.63
N ILE A 35 -5.23 -24.59 2.64
CA ILE A 35 -4.51 -23.31 2.77
C ILE A 35 -3.34 -23.47 3.74
N PHE A 36 -2.12 -23.23 3.25
CA PHE A 36 -0.92 -23.22 4.07
C PHE A 36 -0.84 -21.89 4.83
N ILE A 37 -1.30 -21.90 6.09
CA ILE A 37 -1.23 -20.72 6.96
C ILE A 37 0.22 -20.49 7.38
N SER A 38 0.77 -19.34 6.99
CA SER A 38 2.10 -18.94 7.44
C SER A 38 2.09 -18.55 8.93
N ARG A 39 3.20 -18.81 9.64
CA ARG A 39 3.36 -18.47 11.07
C ARG A 39 3.10 -16.98 11.36
N LYS A 40 3.41 -16.10 10.40
CA LYS A 40 3.14 -14.65 10.50
C LYS A 40 1.64 -14.32 10.57
N LEU A 41 0.79 -15.06 9.83
CA LEU A 41 -0.65 -14.85 9.84
C LEU A 41 -1.31 -15.34 11.13
N LEU A 42 -0.78 -16.42 11.74
CA LEU A 42 -1.27 -16.89 13.04
C LEU A 42 -1.00 -15.85 14.14
N ASN A 43 0.18 -15.24 14.13
CA ASN A 43 0.55 -14.22 15.13
C ASN A 43 -0.29 -12.94 14.99
N ALA A 44 -0.74 -12.58 13.79
CA ALA A 44 -1.58 -11.41 13.58
C ALA A 44 -2.95 -11.53 14.27
N LYS A 45 -3.53 -12.75 14.34
CA LYS A 45 -4.84 -12.95 14.99
C LYS A 45 -4.82 -12.70 16.51
N HIS A 46 -3.66 -12.77 17.16
CA HIS A 46 -3.55 -12.49 18.59
C HIS A 46 -3.51 -10.98 18.91
N SER A 47 -3.28 -10.11 17.92
CA SER A 47 -3.12 -8.66 18.12
C SER A 47 -4.45 -7.89 18.23
N GLU A 48 -5.60 -8.50 17.94
CA GLU A 48 -6.88 -7.76 17.84
C GLU A 48 -7.68 -7.70 19.15
N LYS A 49 -7.06 -7.99 20.30
CA LYS A 49 -7.67 -7.81 21.64
C LYS A 49 -6.99 -6.67 22.40
N SER A 50 -7.10 -5.46 21.87
CA SER A 50 -6.98 -4.25 22.68
C SER A 50 -7.85 -3.17 22.04
N PRO A 51 -8.84 -2.63 22.77
CA PRO A 51 -9.76 -1.64 22.24
C PRO A 51 -9.01 -0.33 21.93
N PRO A 52 -9.47 0.47 20.95
CA PRO A 52 -8.82 1.72 20.57
C PRO A 52 -9.15 2.79 21.62
N SER A 53 -8.43 2.77 22.74
CA SER A 53 -8.42 3.90 23.67
C SER A 53 -7.63 5.03 23.02
N THR A 54 -8.37 6.07 22.68
CA THR A 54 -7.96 7.43 22.35
C THR A 54 -6.76 7.91 23.15
N GLU A 55 -6.01 8.84 22.55
CA GLU A 55 -4.84 9.58 23.05
C GLU A 55 -3.52 9.14 22.39
N ASN A 56 -3.31 9.77 21.23
CA ASN A 56 -2.11 9.77 20.41
C ASN A 56 -0.87 10.21 21.20
N LYS A 57 -0.19 9.30 21.90
CA LYS A 57 1.24 9.47 22.23
C LYS A 57 1.93 8.12 22.17
N HIS A 58 3.19 8.15 21.73
CA HIS A 58 4.10 7.02 21.51
C HIS A 58 4.00 6.39 20.12
N GLU A 59 4.44 7.15 19.12
CA GLU A 59 5.66 6.86 18.32
C GLU A 59 6.09 5.38 18.38
N ALA A 60 5.24 4.48 17.89
CA ALA A 60 5.46 3.05 17.94
C ALA A 60 6.54 2.69 16.91
N LYS A 61 7.81 2.69 17.36
CA LYS A 61 8.97 2.01 16.75
C LYS A 61 8.93 1.95 15.22
N ARG A 62 8.73 3.07 14.54
CA ARG A 62 8.89 3.12 13.09
C ARG A 62 10.38 3.13 12.79
N ARG A 63 10.90 2.03 12.24
CA ARG A 63 12.32 1.94 11.78
C ARG A 63 12.69 2.98 10.72
N ARG A 64 11.71 3.63 10.11
CA ARG A 64 11.92 4.56 9.00
C ARG A 64 11.71 5.99 9.51
N THR A 65 12.77 6.79 9.42
CA THR A 65 12.72 8.24 9.61
C THR A 65 11.80 8.89 8.57
N GLU A 66 10.85 9.70 9.04
CA GLU A 66 10.01 10.53 8.16
C GLU A 66 10.89 11.59 7.50
N ARG A 67 10.62 11.86 6.21
CA ARG A 67 11.32 12.93 5.52
C ARG A 67 10.66 14.24 5.94
N VAL A 68 11.45 15.14 6.52
CA VAL A 68 11.03 16.51 6.85
C VAL A 68 10.30 17.10 5.64
N ARG A 69 8.97 17.23 5.74
CA ARG A 69 8.19 18.02 4.80
C ARG A 69 8.48 19.47 5.13
N ARG A 70 9.03 20.20 4.15
CA ARG A 70 9.24 21.63 4.27
C ARG A 70 7.88 22.31 4.14
N GLU A 71 7.23 22.54 5.27
CA GLU A 71 6.01 23.34 5.29
C GLU A 71 6.35 24.76 4.84
N LYS A 72 5.57 25.25 3.88
CA LYS A 72 5.72 26.56 3.26
C LYS A 72 5.16 27.60 4.23
N ILE A 73 5.96 27.93 5.25
CA ILE A 73 5.65 29.04 6.15
C ILE A 73 5.72 30.32 5.31
N ASN A 74 4.56 30.97 5.14
CA ASN A 74 4.41 32.26 4.48
C ASN A 74 5.33 33.28 5.18
N SER A 75 6.47 33.57 4.55
CA SER A 75 7.44 34.56 5.02
C SER A 75 6.95 35.95 4.68
N THR A 76 6.08 36.51 5.51
CA THR A 76 5.94 37.96 5.66
C THR A 76 6.85 38.35 6.84
N VAL A 77 7.64 39.41 6.67
CA VAL A 77 8.56 40.00 7.66
C VAL A 77 9.67 39.09 8.22
N ASN A 78 10.74 38.91 7.44
CA ASN A 78 12.09 39.04 7.98
C ASN A 78 13.03 39.54 6.88
N LYS A 79 13.13 40.86 6.83
CA LYS A 79 14.29 41.57 6.28
C LYS A 79 15.46 41.20 7.18
N ASP A 80 16.40 40.40 6.70
CA ASP A 80 17.79 40.66 7.06
C ASP A 80 18.73 40.06 6.02
N LEU A 81 19.59 40.94 5.51
CA LEU A 81 20.31 40.84 4.25
C LEU A 81 21.67 40.14 4.40
N GLU A 82 21.76 39.04 5.14
CA GLU A 82 23.08 38.47 5.48
C GLU A 82 23.56 37.34 4.56
N ASN A 83 22.71 36.75 3.70
CA ASN A 83 23.16 35.64 2.83
C ASN A 83 23.58 36.04 1.41
N ARG A 84 23.63 37.34 1.07
CA ARG A 84 23.96 37.78 -0.30
C ARG A 84 25.46 37.85 -0.62
N LYS A 85 26.35 37.30 0.21
CA LYS A 85 27.81 37.36 0.00
C LYS A 85 28.54 36.01 -0.21
N ARG A 86 27.86 34.97 -0.70
CA ARG A 86 28.57 33.82 -1.29
C ARG A 86 28.30 33.71 -2.79
N SER A 87 28.93 34.61 -3.53
CA SER A 87 29.23 34.43 -4.94
C SER A 87 30.17 33.23 -5.08
N ARG A 88 29.62 32.04 -5.33
CA ARG A 88 30.39 30.92 -5.90
C ARG A 88 29.92 30.73 -7.33
N SER A 89 30.85 31.02 -8.21
CA SER A 89 30.79 31.02 -9.66
C SER A 89 30.04 29.81 -10.20
N ASN A 90 29.03 30.09 -11.00
CA ASN A 90 28.29 29.16 -11.83
C ASN A 90 29.02 28.99 -13.17
N SER A 91 29.54 27.79 -13.46
CA SER A 91 30.00 27.33 -14.77
C SER A 91 30.75 26.01 -14.53
N HIS A 92 30.53 24.88 -15.17
CA HIS A 92 29.65 24.43 -16.24
C HIS A 92 29.91 22.90 -16.25
N SER A 93 28.97 22.10 -16.75
CA SER A 93 29.14 20.66 -17.06
C SER A 93 29.09 19.62 -15.93
N ASP A 94 28.01 19.60 -15.13
CA ASP A 94 27.58 18.29 -14.61
C ASP A 94 26.86 17.55 -15.73
N HIS A 95 27.68 16.85 -16.52
CA HIS A 95 27.26 15.77 -17.39
C HIS A 95 26.22 14.96 -16.66
N ILE A 96 25.01 14.93 -17.23
CA ILE A 96 23.87 14.14 -16.80
C ILE A 96 24.37 12.73 -16.47
N ARG A 97 24.70 12.48 -15.20
CA ARG A 97 25.07 11.17 -14.68
C ARG A 97 23.79 10.37 -14.65
N ARG A 98 23.44 9.82 -15.82
CA ARG A 98 22.34 8.90 -16.05
C ARG A 98 22.51 7.76 -15.06
N GLY A 99 21.71 7.77 -13.99
CA GLY A 99 21.71 6.71 -13.01
C GLY A 99 21.45 5.38 -13.72
N ARG A 100 22.42 4.47 -13.65
CA ARG A 100 22.21 3.06 -14.00
C ARG A 100 21.08 2.56 -13.10
N GLY A 101 20.00 2.06 -13.69
CA GLY A 101 18.90 1.43 -12.96
C GLY A 101 17.54 2.11 -13.03
N ARG A 102 17.39 3.26 -13.71
CA ARG A 102 16.04 3.75 -14.07
C ARG A 102 15.69 3.30 -15.49
N PRO A 103 14.88 2.24 -15.66
CA PRO A 103 14.41 1.85 -17.00
C PRO A 103 13.68 3.03 -17.65
N LYS A 104 13.98 3.23 -18.93
CA LYS A 104 13.48 4.29 -19.78
C LYS A 104 12.01 3.98 -20.07
N SER A 105 11.09 4.54 -19.29
CA SER A 105 9.67 4.47 -19.61
C SER A 105 9.44 5.23 -20.91
N ALA A 106 9.31 4.50 -22.01
CA ALA A 106 8.90 5.05 -23.30
C ALA A 106 7.49 5.61 -23.13
N SER A 107 7.40 6.94 -23.09
CA SER A 107 6.16 7.70 -23.09
C SER A 107 5.48 7.55 -24.45
N ALA A 108 4.81 6.42 -24.69
CA ALA A 108 3.98 6.22 -25.88
C ALA A 108 2.69 5.42 -25.61
N LYS A 109 2.37 5.09 -24.36
CA LYS A 109 1.13 4.36 -23.99
C LYS A 109 0.35 4.98 -22.84
N LYS A 110 0.39 6.32 -22.71
CA LYS A 110 -0.38 7.03 -21.67
C LYS A 110 -1.91 6.89 -21.79
N HIS A 111 -2.43 6.43 -22.94
CA HIS A 111 -3.87 6.31 -23.13
C HIS A 111 -4.47 5.00 -22.57
N GLU A 112 -3.67 3.99 -22.24
CA GLU A 112 -4.21 2.76 -21.62
C GLU A 112 -4.12 2.75 -20.09
N GLU A 113 -3.07 3.32 -19.48
CA GLU A 113 -2.90 3.26 -18.01
C GLU A 113 -3.96 4.08 -17.25
N GLU A 114 -4.56 5.08 -17.87
CA GLU A 114 -5.66 5.84 -17.23
C GLU A 114 -6.94 5.01 -17.12
N ARG A 115 -7.19 4.09 -18.07
CA ARG A 115 -8.32 3.15 -17.97
C ARG A 115 -8.09 2.08 -16.89
N GLU A 116 -6.85 1.60 -16.73
CA GLU A 116 -6.53 0.55 -15.74
C GLU A 116 -6.54 1.07 -14.28
N LYS A 117 -6.36 2.38 -14.06
CA LYS A 117 -6.58 3.01 -12.75
C LYS A 117 -8.04 3.33 -12.50
N GLN A 118 -8.78 3.76 -13.52
CA GLN A 118 -10.24 3.98 -13.39
C GLN A 118 -11.01 2.68 -13.11
N GLU A 119 -10.50 1.51 -13.48
CA GLU A 119 -11.12 0.22 -13.10
C GLU A 119 -11.08 -0.06 -11.59
N LYS A 120 -10.17 0.54 -10.82
CA LYS A 120 -10.00 0.20 -9.39
C LYS A 120 -10.92 0.96 -8.45
N GLU A 121 -11.54 2.03 -8.94
CA GLU A 121 -12.47 2.85 -8.18
C GLU A 121 -13.71 3.13 -9.03
N ILE A 122 -14.24 2.09 -9.68
CA ILE A 122 -15.61 2.16 -10.19
C ILE A 122 -16.48 2.38 -8.96
N ASP A 123 -16.94 3.62 -8.77
CA ASP A 123 -17.92 3.95 -7.76
C ASP A 123 -19.21 3.21 -8.13
N ILE A 124 -19.40 2.05 -7.49
CA ILE A 124 -20.55 1.17 -7.66
C ILE A 124 -21.86 1.95 -7.42
N TYR A 125 -21.81 3.03 -6.64
CA TYR A 125 -22.96 3.85 -6.30
C TYR A 125 -23.22 4.98 -7.30
N ALA A 126 -22.27 5.33 -8.18
CA ALA A 126 -22.43 6.42 -9.15
C ALA A 126 -23.52 6.15 -10.21
N ASN A 127 -23.80 4.88 -10.50
CA ASN A 127 -24.80 4.45 -11.49
C ASN A 127 -26.16 4.08 -10.85
N LEU A 128 -26.39 4.43 -9.59
CA LEU A 128 -27.68 4.20 -8.95
C LEU A 128 -28.69 5.27 -9.36
N SER A 129 -29.94 4.85 -9.58
CA SER A 129 -31.05 5.80 -9.73
C SER A 129 -31.32 6.53 -8.41
N ASP A 130 -31.82 7.76 -8.49
CA ASP A 130 -32.17 8.57 -7.31
C ASP A 130 -33.13 7.85 -6.37
N GLU A 131 -34.06 7.06 -6.92
CA GLU A 131 -34.98 6.23 -6.14
C GLU A 131 -34.26 5.17 -5.29
N LYS A 132 -33.25 4.50 -5.85
CA LYS A 132 -32.45 3.51 -5.10
C LYS A 132 -31.60 4.21 -4.04
N ALA A 133 -30.98 5.33 -4.39
CA ALA A 133 -30.22 6.14 -3.44
C ALA A 133 -31.11 6.59 -2.26
N PHE A 134 -32.37 6.96 -2.52
CA PHE A 134 -33.35 7.29 -1.49
C PHE A 134 -33.65 6.10 -0.57
N VAL A 135 -33.94 4.92 -1.14
CA VAL A 135 -34.18 3.70 -0.35
C VAL A 135 -32.98 3.38 0.56
N PHE A 136 -31.76 3.45 0.03
CA PHE A 136 -30.54 3.24 0.83
C PHE A 136 -30.37 4.29 1.92
N SER A 137 -30.69 5.56 1.62
CA SER A 137 -30.63 6.66 2.59
C SER A 137 -31.57 6.43 3.77
N VAL A 138 -32.81 6.00 3.49
CA VAL A 138 -33.80 5.64 4.53
C VAL A 138 -33.31 4.46 5.36
N ALA A 139 -32.79 3.40 4.72
CA ALA A 139 -32.30 2.23 5.42
C ALA A 139 -31.11 2.54 6.35
N LEU A 140 -30.15 3.34 5.87
CA LEU A 140 -29.00 3.77 6.68
C LEU A 140 -29.43 4.66 7.86
N ALA A 141 -30.40 5.55 7.65
CA ALA A 141 -30.96 6.36 8.72
C ALA A 141 -31.61 5.50 9.81
N GLU A 142 -32.35 4.46 9.43
CA GLU A 142 -33.00 3.54 10.36
C GLU A 142 -31.98 2.72 11.17
N ILE A 143 -30.93 2.22 10.51
CA ILE A 143 -29.82 1.51 11.18
C ILE A 143 -29.13 2.45 12.18
N ASN A 144 -28.82 3.67 11.78
CA ASN A 144 -28.15 4.66 12.63
C ASN A 144 -29.00 5.00 13.87
N ARG A 145 -30.33 5.14 13.71
CA ARG A 145 -31.25 5.32 14.84
C ARG A 145 -31.18 4.16 15.83
N LYS A 146 -31.20 2.91 15.32
CA LYS A 146 -31.12 1.71 16.16
C LYS A 146 -29.79 1.60 16.92
N ILE A 147 -28.67 1.91 16.26
CA ILE A 147 -27.33 1.88 16.89
C ILE A 147 -27.23 2.91 18.02
N ILE A 148 -27.71 4.13 17.81
CA ILE A 148 -27.67 5.18 18.83
C ILE A 148 -28.52 4.79 20.04
N ASN A 149 -29.73 4.26 19.82
CA ASN A 149 -30.61 3.85 20.90
C ASN A 149 -30.05 2.68 21.73
N GLN A 150 -29.31 1.75 21.11
CA GLN A 150 -28.63 0.68 21.85
C GLN A 150 -27.51 1.21 22.76
N ARG A 151 -26.77 2.24 22.31
CA ARG A 151 -25.69 2.84 23.11
C ARG A 151 -26.21 3.62 24.32
N LEU A 152 -27.45 4.07 24.30
CA LEU A 152 -28.08 4.74 25.46
C LEU A 152 -28.56 3.76 26.54
N ILE A 153 -28.56 2.45 26.25
CA ILE A 153 -29.04 1.39 27.16
C ILE A 153 -27.88 0.63 27.83
N LEU A 154 -26.63 0.84 27.39
CA LEU A 154 -25.42 0.26 28.00
C LEU A 154 -24.72 1.29 28.90
#